data_AF-A0AAV5DMR5-F1
#
_entry.id   AF-A0AAV5DMR5-F1
#
_cell.length_a   1.000
_cell.length_b   1.000
_cell.length_c   1.000
_cell.angle_alpha   90.00
_cell.angle_beta   90.00
_cell.angle_gamma   90.00
#
_symmetry.space_group_name_H-M   'P 1'
#
loop_
_entity.id
_entity.type
_entity.pdbx_description
1 polymer ?
#
loop_
_entity_poly.entity_id
_entity_poly.type
_entity_poly.pdbx_seq_one_letter_code
_entity_poly.pdbx_strand_id
1 'polypeptide(L)'
;MGLSCFSRLLCSCCSTSSSANVGMDHPPPPQMQQSLNMTPYSDVDCNLRALAGRAEGFGQHAIGGLHGAIYHITSLQDDGPGSLREACRLKEPLWIIFEVSGTIHLQSYLCVSSHKTIDGRGHRMVLAGKGLQLKDCHHVIICNLLFEGGRGHDMDAIQIKPGSTNIWIDRCTLVNYEDGLIDITRQSTDITVSRCHFARHDKTMLIGADPTHVEDRCIRVTIHHCFFDGTRQRHPRLRFGKVHLYNNYTRDWGIYAVCASVKAQIVSHCNIYEAGQSSKTVFKYMPEKAADRDDVVLDVSNQKEMPSSAVRCPA
;
A
#
# COMPACT_ATOMS: atom_id res chain seq x y z
N MET A 1 -10.61 -30.21 19.87
CA MET A 1 -9.49 -30.63 19.01
C MET A 1 -8.85 -29.36 18.44
N GLY A 2 -7.84 -28.83 19.13
CA GLY A 2 -7.16 -27.60 18.75
C GLY A 2 -5.78 -27.92 18.17
N LEU A 3 -5.52 -27.52 16.93
CA LEU A 3 -4.17 -27.55 16.35
C LEU A 3 -3.41 -26.31 16.80
N SER A 4 -2.35 -26.53 17.58
CA SER A 4 -1.31 -25.55 17.88
C SER A 4 -0.40 -25.38 16.66
N CYS A 5 -0.26 -24.17 16.14
CA CYS A 5 0.76 -23.82 15.15
C CYS A 5 2.00 -23.30 15.88
N PHE A 6 3.09 -24.08 15.89
CA PHE A 6 4.40 -23.67 16.39
C PHE A 6 5.11 -22.84 15.32
N SER A 7 5.50 -21.60 15.66
CA SER A 7 6.48 -20.84 14.89
C SER A 7 7.89 -21.33 15.27
N ARG A 8 8.61 -21.93 14.32
CA ARG A 8 10.05 -22.25 14.48
C ARG A 8 10.87 -21.06 14.00
N LEU A 9 11.59 -20.43 14.92
CA LEU A 9 12.69 -19.51 14.60
C LEU A 9 13.93 -20.37 14.26
N LEU A 10 14.43 -20.31 13.03
CA LEU A 10 15.76 -20.79 12.68
C LEU A 10 16.67 -19.57 12.49
N CYS A 11 17.45 -19.27 13.52
CA CYS A 11 18.59 -18.36 13.43
C CYS A 11 19.82 -19.24 13.15
N SER A 12 20.37 -19.21 11.94
CA SER A 12 21.63 -19.88 11.63
C SER A 12 22.76 -18.85 11.68
N CYS A 13 23.54 -18.88 12.75
CA CYS A 13 24.83 -18.20 12.81
C CYS A 13 25.90 -19.15 12.28
N CYS A 14 26.49 -18.85 11.12
CA CYS A 14 27.68 -19.55 10.63
C CYS A 14 28.86 -19.22 11.53
N SER A 15 29.37 -20.23 12.24
CA SER A 15 30.66 -20.21 12.91
C SER A 15 31.60 -21.12 12.14
N THR A 16 32.75 -20.59 11.72
CA THR A 16 33.82 -21.31 11.02
C THR A 16 34.64 -22.16 12.00
N SER A 17 34.86 -23.44 11.67
CA SER A 17 35.98 -24.22 12.20
C SER A 17 36.44 -25.26 11.18
N SER A 18 37.76 -25.46 11.14
CA SER A 18 38.54 -26.15 10.11
C SER A 18 38.68 -27.68 10.26
N SER A 19 39.16 -28.30 9.18
CA SER A 19 39.86 -29.61 9.08
C SER A 19 38.94 -30.84 8.98
N ALA A 20 39.14 -31.87 8.15
CA ALA A 20 40.24 -32.31 7.30
C ALA A 20 39.72 -33.18 6.13
N ASN A 21 40.54 -33.31 5.07
CA ASN A 21 40.32 -34.13 3.87
C ASN A 21 40.30 -35.64 4.15
N VAL A 22 39.29 -36.35 3.61
CA VAL A 22 39.42 -37.74 3.13
C VAL A 22 38.59 -37.87 1.85
N GLY A 23 39.24 -38.25 0.76
CA GLY A 23 38.64 -38.36 -0.58
C GLY A 23 37.80 -39.62 -0.76
N MET A 24 36.64 -39.43 -1.38
CA MET A 24 35.83 -40.46 -2.02
C MET A 24 35.21 -39.82 -3.27
N ASP A 25 35.44 -40.45 -4.44
CA ASP A 25 34.92 -40.00 -5.73
C ASP A 25 33.38 -39.99 -5.73
N HIS A 26 32.80 -38.79 -5.76
CA HIS A 26 31.38 -38.59 -6.00
C HIS A 26 31.15 -38.11 -7.45
N PRO A 27 30.08 -38.59 -8.11
CA PRO A 27 29.68 -38.07 -9.42
C PRO A 27 29.40 -36.56 -9.31
N PRO A 28 29.59 -35.78 -10.40
CA PRO A 28 29.43 -34.34 -10.35
C PRO A 28 28.02 -34.01 -9.84
N PRO A 29 27.89 -33.06 -8.89
CA PRO A 29 26.58 -32.67 -8.40
C PRO A 29 25.74 -32.17 -9.58
N PRO A 30 24.43 -32.46 -9.62
CA PRO A 30 23.55 -31.88 -10.60
C PRO A 30 23.74 -30.37 -10.55
N GLN A 31 24.00 -29.75 -11.70
CA GLN A 31 24.12 -28.31 -11.81
C GLN A 31 22.83 -27.70 -11.24
N MET A 32 22.89 -27.20 -10.00
CA MET A 32 21.88 -26.29 -9.52
C MET A 32 21.83 -25.17 -10.55
N GLN A 33 20.73 -25.06 -11.29
CA GLN A 33 20.36 -23.81 -11.90
C GLN A 33 20.58 -22.76 -10.81
N GLN A 34 21.52 -21.84 -11.05
CA GLN A 34 21.62 -20.63 -10.26
C GLN A 34 20.24 -19.99 -10.39
N SER A 35 19.38 -20.21 -9.40
CA SER A 35 18.25 -19.33 -9.17
C SER A 35 18.92 -18.01 -8.89
N LEU A 36 19.04 -17.18 -9.93
CA LEU A 36 19.40 -15.78 -9.76
C LEU A 36 18.52 -15.30 -8.61
N ASN A 37 19.14 -14.83 -7.53
CA ASN A 37 18.48 -14.11 -6.45
C ASN A 37 17.94 -12.81 -7.07
N MET A 38 16.93 -12.94 -7.92
CA MET A 38 16.17 -11.86 -8.49
C MET A 38 15.35 -11.33 -7.33
N THR A 39 15.67 -10.11 -6.93
CA THR A 39 14.83 -9.36 -6.02
C THR A 39 13.40 -9.37 -6.58
N PRO A 40 12.36 -9.50 -5.75
CA PRO A 40 10.99 -9.35 -6.23
C PRO A 40 10.86 -8.11 -7.11
N TYR A 41 10.15 -8.23 -8.22
CA TYR A 41 9.92 -7.17 -9.20
C TYR A 41 11.14 -6.73 -10.05
N SER A 42 12.26 -7.47 -10.06
CA SER A 42 13.44 -7.11 -10.88
C SER A 42 13.17 -7.05 -12.39
N ASP A 43 12.20 -7.83 -12.86
CA ASP A 43 11.77 -7.88 -14.26
C ASP A 43 10.81 -6.75 -14.64
N VAL A 44 10.20 -6.13 -13.64
CA VAL A 44 9.10 -5.20 -13.83
C VAL A 44 9.57 -3.97 -14.57
N ASP A 45 10.70 -3.40 -14.18
CA ASP A 45 11.25 -2.21 -14.84
C ASP A 45 11.84 -2.50 -16.23
N CYS A 46 11.98 -3.78 -16.61
CA CYS A 46 12.53 -4.19 -17.90
C CYS A 46 11.45 -4.44 -18.96
N ASN A 47 10.18 -4.61 -18.59
CA ASN A 47 9.08 -4.86 -19.53
C ASN A 47 7.86 -4.03 -19.16
N LEU A 48 7.33 -3.29 -20.15
CA LEU A 48 6.21 -2.38 -19.97
C LEU A 48 5.05 -3.04 -19.21
N ARG A 49 4.62 -4.24 -19.60
CA ARG A 49 3.43 -4.87 -19.00
C ARG A 49 3.74 -5.82 -17.84
N ALA A 50 5.00 -5.93 -17.43
CA ALA A 50 5.39 -6.86 -16.37
C ALA A 50 4.81 -6.52 -14.99
N LEU A 51 4.19 -5.35 -14.79
CA LEU A 51 3.43 -5.05 -13.58
C LEU A 51 2.15 -5.89 -13.42
N ALA A 52 1.47 -6.22 -14.51
CA ALA A 52 0.11 -6.75 -14.42
C ALA A 52 0.07 -8.10 -13.68
N GLY A 53 -0.85 -8.24 -12.72
CA GLY A 53 -1.01 -9.48 -11.96
C GLY A 53 0.16 -9.81 -11.01
N ARG A 54 1.04 -8.83 -10.71
CA ARG A 54 2.18 -9.00 -9.79
C ARG A 54 1.96 -8.43 -8.41
N ALA A 55 0.83 -7.76 -8.17
CA ALA A 55 0.50 -7.30 -6.83
C ALA A 55 0.54 -8.48 -5.85
N GLU A 56 1.15 -8.27 -4.69
CA GLU A 56 1.11 -9.24 -3.58
C GLU A 56 -0.05 -8.89 -2.64
N GLY A 57 -0.64 -9.89 -2.01
CA GLY A 57 -1.68 -9.67 -1.01
C GLY A 57 -3.08 -9.49 -1.62
N PHE A 58 -3.95 -8.74 -0.95
CA PHE A 58 -5.38 -8.72 -1.30
C PHE A 58 -5.68 -8.11 -2.67
N GLY A 59 -4.78 -7.28 -3.21
CA GLY A 59 -4.89 -6.67 -4.53
C GLY A 59 -4.28 -7.49 -5.67
N GLN A 60 -3.86 -8.75 -5.41
CA GLN A 60 -3.12 -9.58 -6.36
C GLN A 60 -3.79 -9.78 -7.73
N HIS A 61 -5.11 -9.64 -7.82
CA HIS A 61 -5.86 -9.76 -9.08
C HIS A 61 -5.97 -8.44 -9.86
N ALA A 62 -5.29 -7.37 -9.44
CA ALA A 62 -5.21 -6.13 -10.21
C ALA A 62 -4.43 -6.38 -11.51
N ILE A 63 -5.14 -6.44 -12.63
CA ILE A 63 -4.54 -6.60 -13.97
C ILE A 63 -4.35 -5.26 -14.70
N GLY A 64 -4.92 -4.17 -14.17
CA GLY A 64 -4.85 -2.86 -14.81
C GLY A 64 -5.39 -2.89 -16.24
N GLY A 65 -4.66 -2.21 -17.13
CA GLY A 65 -4.92 -2.19 -18.57
C GLY A 65 -4.19 -3.27 -19.37
N LEU A 66 -3.87 -4.44 -18.77
CA LEU A 66 -3.06 -5.50 -19.41
C LEU A 66 -3.50 -5.86 -20.84
N HIS A 67 -4.81 -5.91 -21.10
CA HIS A 67 -5.37 -6.27 -22.41
C HIS A 67 -5.75 -5.06 -23.27
N GLY A 68 -5.36 -3.86 -22.83
CA GLY A 68 -5.64 -2.60 -23.47
C GLY A 68 -4.61 -2.16 -24.50
N ALA A 69 -4.95 -1.10 -25.24
CA ALA A 69 -3.98 -0.36 -26.02
C ALA A 69 -3.02 0.42 -25.10
N ILE A 70 -1.84 0.75 -25.62
CA ILE A 70 -0.97 1.74 -24.97
C ILE A 70 -1.53 3.12 -25.31
N TYR A 71 -1.75 3.95 -24.29
CA TYR A 71 -2.14 5.34 -24.45
C TYR A 71 -0.97 6.22 -24.02
N HIS A 72 -0.56 7.15 -24.88
CA HIS A 72 0.57 8.03 -24.64
C HIS A 72 0.09 9.41 -24.18
N ILE A 73 0.41 9.79 -22.95
CA ILE A 73 0.17 11.15 -22.43
C ILE A 73 1.21 12.08 -23.02
N THR A 74 0.75 13.01 -23.86
CA THR A 74 1.58 14.01 -24.56
C THR A 74 1.32 15.43 -24.06
N SER A 75 0.31 15.63 -23.22
CA SER A 75 -0.10 16.93 -22.69
C SER A 75 -0.15 16.94 -21.17
N LEU A 76 0.37 18.03 -20.57
CA LEU A 76 0.27 18.31 -19.13
C LEU A 76 -0.98 19.11 -18.75
N GLN A 77 -1.86 19.40 -19.72
CA GLN A 77 -3.14 20.06 -19.47
C GLN A 77 -4.06 19.14 -18.66
N ASP A 78 -4.96 19.74 -17.88
CA ASP A 78 -5.90 18.98 -17.03
C ASP A 78 -6.87 18.12 -17.83
N ASP A 79 -7.32 18.57 -19.00
CA ASP A 79 -8.25 17.83 -19.88
C ASP A 79 -7.91 18.11 -21.36
N GLY A 80 -8.57 17.36 -22.24
CA GLY A 80 -8.42 17.46 -23.69
C GLY A 80 -7.49 16.41 -24.29
N PRO A 81 -7.28 16.45 -25.62
CA PRO A 81 -6.53 15.44 -26.35
C PRO A 81 -5.12 15.21 -25.78
N GLY A 82 -4.78 13.94 -25.55
CA GLY A 82 -3.45 13.54 -25.05
C GLY A 82 -3.21 13.82 -23.56
N SER A 83 -4.25 14.25 -22.81
CA SER A 83 -4.18 14.45 -21.36
C SER A 83 -4.45 13.16 -20.58
N LEU A 84 -3.99 13.13 -19.32
CA LEU A 84 -4.27 12.01 -18.41
C LEU A 84 -5.78 11.84 -18.15
N ARG A 85 -6.52 12.94 -18.06
CA ARG A 85 -7.96 12.91 -17.77
C ARG A 85 -8.77 12.32 -18.90
N GLU A 86 -8.42 12.62 -20.16
CA GLU A 86 -9.02 11.96 -21.31
C GLU A 86 -8.83 10.44 -21.22
N ALA A 87 -7.57 10.00 -21.06
CA ALA A 87 -7.23 8.58 -20.98
C ALA A 87 -7.94 7.83 -19.83
N CYS A 88 -8.02 8.42 -18.64
CA CYS A 88 -8.66 7.80 -17.48
C CYS A 88 -10.19 7.72 -17.59
N ARG A 89 -10.83 8.58 -18.40
CA ARG A 89 -12.30 8.58 -18.60
C ARG A 89 -12.74 7.54 -19.63
N LEU A 90 -11.88 7.19 -20.58
CA LEU A 90 -12.15 6.20 -21.61
C LEU A 90 -12.56 4.84 -20.99
N LYS A 91 -13.49 4.14 -21.64
CA LYS A 91 -14.12 2.92 -21.07
C LYS A 91 -13.29 1.66 -21.34
N GLU A 92 -12.60 1.65 -22.46
CA GLU A 92 -11.73 0.56 -22.88
C GLU A 92 -10.55 0.38 -21.93
N PRO A 93 -10.01 -0.84 -21.80
CA PRO A 93 -8.78 -1.06 -21.06
C PRO A 93 -7.63 -0.25 -21.67
N LEU A 94 -6.83 0.43 -20.85
CA LEU A 94 -5.67 1.21 -21.32
C LEU A 94 -4.46 1.05 -20.41
N TRP A 95 -3.30 0.88 -21.05
CA TRP A 95 -1.99 1.04 -20.42
C TRP A 95 -1.48 2.45 -20.70
N ILE A 96 -1.63 3.34 -19.73
CA ILE A 96 -1.34 4.76 -19.87
C ILE A 96 0.12 5.01 -19.47
N ILE A 97 0.92 5.50 -20.42
CA ILE A 97 2.30 5.92 -20.22
C ILE A 97 2.48 7.40 -20.54
N PHE A 98 3.61 7.98 -20.16
CA PHE A 98 3.90 9.39 -20.38
C PHE A 98 5.03 9.56 -21.40
N GLU A 99 4.89 10.52 -22.31
CA GLU A 99 5.96 10.95 -23.22
C GLU A 99 6.68 12.20 -22.69
N VAL A 100 6.07 12.88 -21.71
CA VAL A 100 6.56 14.11 -21.09
C VAL A 100 6.68 13.92 -19.59
N SER A 101 7.65 14.60 -18.95
CA SER A 101 7.70 14.73 -17.49
C SER A 101 7.18 16.10 -17.08
N GLY A 102 6.58 16.20 -15.90
CA GLY A 102 6.12 17.47 -15.37
C GLY A 102 4.95 17.36 -14.41
N THR A 103 4.31 18.50 -14.18
CA THR A 103 3.18 18.64 -13.26
C THR A 103 1.89 18.81 -14.03
N ILE A 104 0.91 17.95 -13.75
CA ILE A 104 -0.48 18.10 -14.19
C ILE A 104 -1.24 18.75 -13.03
N HIS A 105 -1.69 19.98 -13.24
CA HIS A 105 -2.51 20.71 -12.26
C HIS A 105 -3.98 20.36 -12.46
N LEU A 106 -4.48 19.44 -11.63
CA LEU A 106 -5.85 18.96 -11.72
C LEU A 106 -6.84 20.03 -11.24
N GLN A 107 -7.85 20.35 -12.06
CA GLN A 107 -8.88 21.35 -11.71
C GLN A 107 -10.03 20.74 -10.89
N SER A 108 -10.26 19.44 -11.06
CA SER A 108 -11.21 18.64 -10.30
C SER A 108 -10.61 17.26 -9.98
N TYR A 109 -11.27 16.47 -9.13
CA TYR A 109 -10.89 15.07 -8.98
C TYR A 109 -10.84 14.40 -10.35
N LEU A 110 -9.77 13.64 -10.60
CA LEU A 110 -9.62 12.89 -11.83
C LEU A 110 -10.21 11.49 -11.62
N CYS A 111 -11.38 11.26 -12.22
CA CYS A 111 -12.04 9.96 -12.17
C CYS A 111 -11.29 8.93 -13.01
N VAL A 112 -10.96 7.80 -12.40
CA VAL A 112 -10.30 6.68 -13.08
C VAL A 112 -11.29 5.56 -13.26
N SER A 113 -11.59 5.20 -14.51
CA SER A 113 -12.46 4.07 -14.84
C SER A 113 -11.74 2.73 -14.67
N SER A 114 -12.48 1.62 -14.79
CA SER A 114 -11.91 0.26 -14.69
C SER A 114 -10.85 -0.02 -15.76
N HIS A 115 -10.03 -1.04 -15.49
CA HIS A 115 -9.03 -1.58 -16.41
C HIS A 115 -8.01 -0.54 -16.88
N LYS A 116 -7.46 0.23 -15.94
CA LYS A 116 -6.44 1.23 -16.20
C LYS A 116 -5.14 0.86 -15.51
N THR A 117 -4.04 0.94 -16.24
CA THR A 117 -2.72 1.11 -15.64
C THR A 117 -2.29 2.54 -15.89
N ILE A 118 -2.03 3.32 -14.83
CA ILE A 118 -1.34 4.61 -14.92
C ILE A 118 0.11 4.36 -14.53
N ASP A 119 0.99 4.36 -15.52
CA ASP A 119 2.37 3.94 -15.38
C ASP A 119 3.33 5.13 -15.56
N GLY A 120 3.75 5.72 -14.46
CA GLY A 120 4.69 6.83 -14.45
C GLY A 120 6.16 6.42 -14.62
N ARG A 121 6.48 5.14 -14.82
CA ARG A 121 7.90 4.72 -14.88
C ARG A 121 8.62 5.39 -16.06
N GLY A 122 9.90 5.71 -15.85
CA GLY A 122 10.72 6.46 -16.80
C GLY A 122 10.48 7.97 -16.81
N HIS A 123 9.40 8.45 -16.18
CA HIS A 123 9.02 9.86 -16.18
C HIS A 123 8.81 10.37 -14.75
N ARG A 124 9.09 11.66 -14.52
CA ARG A 124 8.76 12.32 -13.25
C ARG A 124 7.41 12.99 -13.40
N MET A 125 6.36 12.30 -12.98
CA MET A 125 4.99 12.79 -13.05
C MET A 125 4.47 13.25 -11.70
N VAL A 126 4.05 14.50 -11.64
CA VAL A 126 3.43 15.12 -10.47
C VAL A 126 1.97 15.41 -10.76
N LEU A 127 1.06 14.90 -9.92
CA LEU A 127 -0.34 15.29 -9.91
C LEU A 127 -0.55 16.26 -8.75
N ALA A 128 -1.00 17.48 -9.08
CA ALA A 128 -1.15 18.56 -8.12
C ALA A 128 -2.55 19.17 -8.10
N GLY A 129 -2.89 19.87 -7.02
CA GLY A 129 -4.14 20.62 -6.85
C GLY A 129 -5.34 19.77 -6.43
N LYS A 130 -5.58 18.64 -7.11
CA LYS A 130 -6.62 17.64 -6.76
C LYS A 130 -6.02 16.22 -6.73
N GLY A 131 -6.86 15.22 -6.46
CA GLY A 131 -6.47 13.81 -6.40
C GLY A 131 -7.14 12.95 -7.46
N LEU A 132 -6.87 11.64 -7.37
CA LEU A 132 -7.61 10.62 -8.12
C LEU A 132 -8.86 10.19 -7.37
N GLN A 133 -9.90 9.87 -8.13
CA GLN A 133 -11.11 9.26 -7.60
C GLN A 133 -11.40 7.95 -8.35
N LEU A 134 -11.35 6.84 -7.61
CA LEU A 134 -11.66 5.50 -8.04
C LEU A 134 -13.02 5.15 -7.45
N LYS A 135 -14.05 5.24 -8.30
CA LYS A 135 -15.46 5.12 -7.91
C LYS A 135 -16.09 3.99 -8.72
N ASP A 136 -16.62 2.99 -8.03
CA ASP A 136 -17.28 1.83 -8.64
C ASP A 136 -16.46 1.20 -9.78
N CYS A 137 -15.15 1.08 -9.57
CA CYS A 137 -14.22 0.62 -10.59
C CYS A 137 -13.41 -0.59 -10.12
N HIS A 138 -12.84 -1.32 -11.07
CA HIS A 138 -12.04 -2.51 -10.77
C HIS A 138 -10.85 -2.69 -11.71
N HIS A 139 -9.86 -3.45 -11.26
CA HIS A 139 -8.60 -3.69 -11.96
C HIS A 139 -7.88 -2.40 -12.36
N VAL A 140 -7.46 -1.62 -11.37
CA VAL A 140 -6.68 -0.40 -11.58
C VAL A 140 -5.29 -0.55 -10.96
N ILE A 141 -4.26 -0.17 -11.71
CA ILE A 141 -2.88 -0.09 -11.23
C ILE A 141 -2.43 1.37 -11.34
N ILE A 142 -1.90 1.93 -10.25
CA ILE A 142 -1.32 3.27 -10.19
C ILE A 142 0.13 3.12 -9.76
N CYS A 143 1.05 3.53 -10.62
CA CYS A 143 2.47 3.26 -10.44
C CYS A 143 3.34 4.49 -10.68
N ASN A 144 4.30 4.73 -9.79
CA ASN A 144 5.39 5.71 -9.97
C ASN A 144 4.91 7.15 -10.22
N LEU A 145 3.92 7.60 -9.44
CA LEU A 145 3.42 8.98 -9.47
C LEU A 145 3.76 9.72 -8.17
N LEU A 146 3.99 11.03 -8.28
CA LEU A 146 4.04 11.94 -7.14
C LEU A 146 2.69 12.67 -7.01
N PHE A 147 2.11 12.66 -5.82
CA PHE A 147 0.92 13.43 -5.46
C PHE A 147 1.29 14.53 -4.48
N GLU A 148 0.98 15.78 -4.79
CA GLU A 148 1.25 16.88 -3.86
C GLU A 148 0.27 18.06 -3.93
N GLY A 149 0.18 18.81 -2.84
CA GLY A 149 -0.43 20.14 -2.86
C GLY A 149 -1.94 20.14 -3.07
N GLY A 150 -2.64 19.07 -2.71
CA GLY A 150 -4.10 19.07 -2.67
C GLY A 150 -4.63 20.07 -1.65
N ARG A 151 -5.54 20.95 -2.08
CA ARG A 151 -6.19 21.98 -1.25
C ARG A 151 -7.70 21.97 -1.42
N GLY A 152 -8.38 22.35 -0.35
CA GLY A 152 -9.84 22.39 -0.21
C GLY A 152 -10.38 21.36 0.78
N HIS A 153 -11.66 21.51 1.08
CA HIS A 153 -12.43 20.58 1.89
C HIS A 153 -12.46 19.17 1.27
N ASP A 154 -12.35 18.13 2.10
CA ASP A 154 -12.33 16.70 1.71
C ASP A 154 -11.36 16.41 0.55
N MET A 155 -10.15 16.97 0.62
CA MET A 155 -9.14 16.82 -0.41
C MET A 155 -8.12 15.74 -0.06
N ASP A 156 -8.31 14.57 -0.68
CA ASP A 156 -7.42 13.42 -0.60
C ASP A 156 -6.61 13.25 -1.88
N ALA A 157 -5.42 12.65 -1.78
CA ALA A 157 -4.61 12.35 -2.97
C ALA A 157 -5.20 11.22 -3.81
N ILE A 158 -5.70 10.16 -3.15
CA ILE A 158 -6.37 9.04 -3.81
C ILE A 158 -7.60 8.64 -2.98
N GLN A 159 -8.78 8.77 -3.59
CA GLN A 159 -10.03 8.26 -3.03
C GLN A 159 -10.43 6.96 -3.72
N ILE A 160 -10.66 5.91 -2.93
CA ILE A 160 -11.20 4.64 -3.41
C ILE A 160 -12.55 4.41 -2.72
N LYS A 161 -13.63 4.83 -3.40
CA LYS A 161 -15.01 4.77 -2.90
C LYS A 161 -16.06 5.06 -3.97
N PRO A 162 -17.24 4.41 -3.95
CA PRO A 162 -17.57 3.17 -3.25
C PRO A 162 -17.25 1.94 -4.09
N GLY A 163 -17.35 0.76 -3.48
CA GLY A 163 -17.46 -0.55 -4.17
C GLY A 163 -16.30 -0.94 -5.08
N SER A 164 -15.15 -0.27 -4.98
CA SER A 164 -14.06 -0.48 -5.94
C SER A 164 -13.18 -1.66 -5.52
N THR A 165 -12.72 -2.46 -6.48
CA THR A 165 -12.03 -3.74 -6.20
C THR A 165 -10.80 -4.01 -7.06
N ASN A 166 -9.88 -4.83 -6.56
CA ASN A 166 -8.69 -5.26 -7.31
C ASN A 166 -7.84 -4.06 -7.76
N ILE A 167 -7.38 -3.27 -6.79
CA ILE A 167 -6.60 -2.05 -7.04
C ILE A 167 -5.19 -2.21 -6.47
N TRP A 168 -4.20 -1.74 -7.21
CA TRP A 168 -2.81 -1.71 -6.77
C TRP A 168 -2.21 -0.32 -6.89
N ILE A 169 -1.74 0.24 -5.77
CA ILE A 169 -1.00 1.49 -5.72
C ILE A 169 0.45 1.15 -5.37
N ASP A 170 1.37 1.43 -6.28
CA ASP A 170 2.75 0.99 -6.18
C ASP A 170 3.76 2.10 -6.47
N ARG A 171 4.86 2.16 -5.71
CA ARG A 171 5.96 3.13 -5.93
C ARG A 171 5.51 4.59 -6.03
N CYS A 172 4.38 4.95 -5.43
CA CYS A 172 3.89 6.33 -5.44
C CYS A 172 4.45 7.11 -4.26
N THR A 173 4.67 8.41 -4.45
CA THR A 173 4.99 9.33 -3.36
C THR A 173 3.80 10.24 -3.11
N LEU A 174 3.35 10.36 -1.87
CA LEU A 174 2.15 11.13 -1.51
C LEU A 174 2.47 12.07 -0.34
N VAL A 175 2.26 13.38 -0.55
CA VAL A 175 2.67 14.41 0.41
C VAL A 175 1.71 15.59 0.45
N ASN A 176 1.58 16.24 1.61
CA ASN A 176 1.03 17.60 1.72
C ASN A 176 -0.38 17.80 1.09
N TYR A 177 -1.35 16.95 1.44
CA TYR A 177 -2.78 17.18 1.22
C TYR A 177 -3.46 17.76 2.47
N GLU A 178 -4.65 18.34 2.30
CA GLU A 178 -5.40 19.01 3.36
C GLU A 178 -6.24 18.05 4.22
N ASP A 179 -6.83 16.99 3.65
CA ASP A 179 -7.47 15.93 4.43
C ASP A 179 -6.61 14.67 4.51
N GLY A 180 -6.89 13.62 3.73
CA GLY A 180 -6.11 12.39 3.71
C GLY A 180 -5.09 12.28 2.57
N LEU A 181 -4.22 11.26 2.59
CA LEU A 181 -3.50 10.85 1.38
C LEU A 181 -4.26 9.73 0.67
N ILE A 182 -4.58 8.65 1.37
CA ILE A 182 -5.33 7.53 0.79
C ILE A 182 -6.54 7.20 1.66
N ASP A 183 -7.73 7.29 1.04
CA ASP A 183 -9.01 6.98 1.68
C ASP A 183 -9.69 5.79 0.99
N ILE A 184 -9.82 4.67 1.72
CA ILE A 184 -10.44 3.42 1.26
C ILE A 184 -11.70 3.19 2.07
N THR A 185 -12.87 3.37 1.45
CA THR A 185 -14.15 3.38 2.17
C THR A 185 -15.29 2.78 1.36
N ARG A 186 -16.45 2.59 2.00
CA ARG A 186 -17.71 2.20 1.36
C ARG A 186 -17.57 0.91 0.56
N GLN A 187 -17.22 -0.17 1.26
CA GLN A 187 -17.06 -1.53 0.74
C GLN A 187 -15.96 -1.72 -0.33
N SER A 188 -15.08 -0.74 -0.54
CA SER A 188 -13.95 -0.91 -1.45
C SER A 188 -12.93 -1.88 -0.85
N THR A 189 -12.60 -2.94 -1.58
CA THR A 189 -11.87 -4.10 -1.05
C THR A 189 -10.87 -4.65 -2.08
N ASP A 190 -10.03 -5.60 -1.67
CA ASP A 190 -9.03 -6.22 -2.55
C ASP A 190 -8.04 -5.22 -3.11
N ILE A 191 -7.38 -4.53 -2.17
CA ILE A 191 -6.47 -3.42 -2.46
C ILE A 191 -5.07 -3.74 -1.93
N THR A 192 -4.05 -3.38 -2.69
CA THR A 192 -2.65 -3.41 -2.25
C THR A 192 -2.01 -2.05 -2.39
N VAL A 193 -1.32 -1.62 -1.34
CA VAL A 193 -0.47 -0.42 -1.33
C VAL A 193 0.95 -0.87 -1.05
N SER A 194 1.86 -0.67 -2.01
CA SER A 194 3.21 -1.20 -1.92
C SER A 194 4.28 -0.19 -2.29
N ARG A 195 5.43 -0.24 -1.61
CA ARG A 195 6.62 0.58 -1.94
C ARG A 195 6.33 2.08 -2.09
N CYS A 196 5.27 2.56 -1.44
CA CYS A 196 4.88 3.95 -1.48
C CYS A 196 5.62 4.74 -0.39
N HIS A 197 5.86 6.01 -0.66
CA HIS A 197 6.46 6.93 0.29
C HIS A 197 5.44 7.99 0.71
N PHE A 198 5.18 8.06 2.01
CA PHE A 198 4.26 9.01 2.62
C PHE A 198 5.04 9.96 3.51
N ALA A 199 4.93 11.27 3.29
CA ALA A 199 5.68 12.26 4.06
C ALA A 199 4.91 13.58 4.21
N ARG A 200 5.31 14.40 5.18
CA ARG A 200 4.82 15.79 5.38
C ARG A 200 3.29 15.89 5.34
N HIS A 201 2.61 15.09 6.17
CA HIS A 201 1.16 15.03 6.17
C HIS A 201 0.59 14.60 7.53
N ASP A 202 -0.66 14.97 7.81
CA ASP A 202 -1.34 14.64 9.08
C ASP A 202 -2.03 13.26 9.03
N LYS A 203 -3.05 13.11 8.18
CA LYS A 203 -3.97 11.96 8.17
C LYS A 203 -3.65 10.99 7.02
N THR A 204 -2.61 10.18 7.15
CA THR A 204 -2.06 9.39 6.03
C THR A 204 -3.06 8.46 5.33
N MET A 205 -3.58 7.45 6.01
CA MET A 205 -4.42 6.42 5.37
C MET A 205 -5.62 6.02 6.23
N LEU A 206 -6.83 6.36 5.77
CA LEU A 206 -8.09 5.95 6.39
C LEU A 206 -8.69 4.75 5.66
N ILE A 207 -9.02 3.71 6.42
CA ILE A 207 -9.66 2.50 5.90
C ILE A 207 -10.94 2.27 6.71
N GLY A 208 -12.10 2.47 6.08
CA GLY A 208 -13.41 2.53 6.74
C GLY A 208 -13.62 3.86 7.48
N ALA A 209 -14.45 4.74 6.92
CA ALA A 209 -14.61 6.12 7.40
C ALA A 209 -15.65 6.28 8.51
N ASP A 210 -16.65 5.41 8.57
CA ASP A 210 -17.81 5.58 9.42
C ASP A 210 -17.96 4.37 10.35
N PRO A 211 -17.95 4.54 11.68
CA PRO A 211 -18.13 3.43 12.62
C PRO A 211 -19.53 2.81 12.58
N THR A 212 -20.49 3.43 11.90
CA THR A 212 -21.85 2.90 11.72
C THR A 212 -22.04 2.17 10.40
N HIS A 213 -21.09 2.28 9.45
CA HIS A 213 -21.19 1.64 8.13
C HIS A 213 -20.71 0.18 8.17
N VAL A 214 -21.56 -0.68 8.74
CA VAL A 214 -21.26 -2.09 9.04
C VAL A 214 -20.91 -2.96 7.82
N GLU A 215 -21.24 -2.50 6.61
CA GLU A 215 -20.90 -3.18 5.36
C GLU A 215 -19.40 -3.13 5.05
N ASP A 216 -18.63 -2.23 5.67
CA ASP A 216 -17.17 -2.12 5.51
C ASP A 216 -16.40 -3.34 6.07
N ARG A 217 -17.09 -4.34 6.64
CA ARG A 217 -16.49 -5.63 7.05
C ARG A 217 -15.89 -6.41 5.89
N CYS A 218 -16.33 -6.16 4.66
CA CYS A 218 -15.77 -6.79 3.48
C CYS A 218 -14.40 -6.22 3.07
N ILE A 219 -13.99 -5.06 3.61
CA ILE A 219 -12.74 -4.39 3.23
C ILE A 219 -11.54 -5.28 3.56
N ARG A 220 -10.64 -5.47 2.57
CA ARG A 220 -9.38 -6.20 2.70
C ARG A 220 -8.28 -5.39 2.01
N VAL A 221 -7.23 -5.04 2.76
CA VAL A 221 -6.12 -4.22 2.26
C VAL A 221 -4.77 -4.81 2.69
N THR A 222 -3.84 -4.91 1.75
CA THR A 222 -2.44 -5.23 2.04
C THR A 222 -1.61 -3.96 1.92
N ILE A 223 -0.74 -3.70 2.91
CA ILE A 223 0.18 -2.56 2.92
C ILE A 223 1.58 -3.10 3.19
N HIS A 224 2.50 -2.96 2.23
CA HIS A 224 3.84 -3.52 2.39
C HIS A 224 4.98 -2.74 1.75
N HIS A 225 6.16 -2.83 2.36
CA HIS A 225 7.37 -2.13 1.92
C HIS A 225 7.20 -0.63 1.74
N CYS A 226 6.19 -0.02 2.38
CA CYS A 226 5.98 1.42 2.34
C CYS A 226 6.87 2.12 3.37
N PHE A 227 7.18 3.38 3.09
CA PHE A 227 7.89 4.25 4.00
C PHE A 227 6.97 5.37 4.47
N PHE A 228 6.75 5.45 5.77
CA PHE A 228 5.99 6.50 6.43
C PHE A 228 6.96 7.40 7.19
N ASP A 229 7.25 8.57 6.61
CA ASP A 229 8.33 9.46 7.01
C ASP A 229 7.79 10.74 7.67
N GLY A 230 7.74 10.75 9.01
CA GLY A 230 7.34 11.93 9.77
C GLY A 230 5.87 12.34 9.61
N THR A 231 5.03 11.46 9.09
CA THR A 231 3.58 11.67 9.00
C THR A 231 2.91 11.50 10.37
N ARG A 232 1.89 12.30 10.67
CA ARG A 232 1.43 12.43 12.06
C ARG A 232 0.64 11.22 12.57
N GLN A 233 -0.20 10.62 11.74
CA GLN A 233 -1.10 9.54 12.14
C GLN A 233 -1.65 8.71 10.96
N ARG A 234 -2.31 7.59 11.29
CA ARG A 234 -3.06 6.72 10.37
C ARG A 234 -2.16 5.92 9.40
N HIS A 235 -1.36 4.99 9.94
CA HIS A 235 -0.46 4.11 9.18
C HIS A 235 -0.81 2.60 9.23
N PRO A 236 -2.06 2.14 9.03
CA PRO A 236 -3.29 2.90 8.74
C PRO A 236 -4.13 3.18 10.00
N ARG A 237 -5.27 3.86 9.81
CA ARG A 237 -6.42 3.77 10.73
C ARG A 237 -7.51 2.91 10.11
N LEU A 238 -7.91 1.84 10.80
CA LEU A 238 -8.87 0.85 10.29
C LEU A 238 -10.15 0.79 11.12
N ARG A 239 -11.28 0.65 10.43
CA ARG A 239 -12.57 0.17 10.95
C ARG A 239 -13.04 -1.06 10.16
N PHE A 240 -13.68 -1.99 10.84
CA PHE A 240 -14.36 -3.21 10.36
C PHE A 240 -13.53 -4.22 9.56
N GLY A 241 -12.83 -3.77 8.52
CA GLY A 241 -12.14 -4.62 7.56
C GLY A 241 -10.89 -5.31 8.11
N LYS A 242 -10.10 -5.82 7.18
CA LYS A 242 -8.86 -6.56 7.42
C LYS A 242 -7.70 -5.85 6.77
N VAL A 243 -6.63 -5.63 7.53
CA VAL A 243 -5.35 -5.13 7.02
C VAL A 243 -4.25 -6.12 7.30
N HIS A 244 -3.49 -6.48 6.27
CA HIS A 244 -2.19 -7.12 6.41
C HIS A 244 -1.09 -6.07 6.17
N LEU A 245 -0.38 -5.70 7.22
CA LEU A 245 0.65 -4.67 7.25
C LEU A 245 2.01 -5.36 7.43
N TYR A 246 2.88 -5.38 6.42
CA TYR A 246 4.19 -6.03 6.58
C TYR A 246 5.38 -5.35 5.91
N ASN A 247 6.57 -5.51 6.49
CA ASN A 247 7.83 -4.96 5.98
C ASN A 247 7.81 -3.44 5.70
N ASN A 248 6.96 -2.69 6.38
CA ASN A 248 6.93 -1.24 6.26
C ASN A 248 7.93 -0.61 7.24
N TYR A 249 8.46 0.55 6.87
CA TYR A 249 9.23 1.39 7.77
C TYR A 249 8.40 2.62 8.14
N THR A 250 8.27 2.90 9.43
CA THR A 250 7.56 4.06 9.94
C THR A 250 8.42 4.77 10.97
N ARG A 251 8.67 6.06 10.78
CA ARG A 251 9.43 6.86 11.73
C ARG A 251 8.79 8.19 12.04
N ASP A 252 9.15 8.74 13.21
CA ASP A 252 8.86 10.12 13.61
C ASP A 252 7.39 10.53 13.54
N TRP A 253 6.46 9.61 13.84
CA TRP A 253 5.04 9.93 13.83
C TRP A 253 4.65 10.89 14.96
N GLY A 254 3.59 11.66 14.71
CA GLY A 254 3.15 12.74 15.60
C GLY A 254 2.21 12.29 16.73
N ILE A 255 1.31 11.35 16.48
CA ILE A 255 0.25 10.96 17.43
C ILE A 255 0.26 9.45 17.67
N TYR A 256 0.05 8.65 16.62
CA TYR A 256 0.16 7.20 16.67
C TYR A 256 0.58 6.65 15.30
N ALA A 257 1.20 5.46 15.26
CA ALA A 257 1.47 4.80 13.99
C ALA A 257 0.18 4.16 13.44
N VAL A 258 -0.22 3.02 14.01
CA VAL A 258 -1.34 2.17 13.57
C VAL A 258 -2.52 2.38 14.51
N CYS A 259 -3.74 2.50 13.98
CA CYS A 259 -4.96 2.53 14.79
C CYS A 259 -5.96 1.46 14.37
N ALA A 260 -6.31 0.59 15.32
CA ALA A 260 -7.43 -0.33 15.20
C ALA A 260 -8.64 0.25 15.93
N SER A 261 -9.78 0.34 15.25
CA SER A 261 -11.03 0.81 15.83
C SER A 261 -12.11 -0.28 15.76
N VAL A 262 -13.39 0.10 15.75
CA VAL A 262 -14.55 -0.80 15.74
C VAL A 262 -14.36 -1.98 14.77
N LYS A 263 -14.30 -3.19 15.34
CA LYS A 263 -14.20 -4.48 14.63
C LYS A 263 -13.04 -4.61 13.63
N ALA A 264 -12.03 -3.75 13.73
CA ALA A 264 -10.85 -3.80 12.88
C ALA A 264 -10.01 -5.06 13.13
N GLN A 265 -9.46 -5.66 12.07
CA GLN A 265 -8.53 -6.77 12.15
C GLN A 265 -7.21 -6.39 11.47
N ILE A 266 -6.14 -6.18 12.24
CA ILE A 266 -4.83 -5.80 11.71
C ILE A 266 -3.81 -6.88 12.05
N VAL A 267 -3.11 -7.36 11.04
CA VAL A 267 -1.95 -8.25 11.18
C VAL A 267 -0.70 -7.45 10.82
N SER A 268 0.15 -7.16 11.81
CA SER A 268 1.41 -6.42 11.65
C SER A 268 2.60 -7.37 11.73
N HIS A 269 3.31 -7.59 10.61
CA HIS A 269 4.46 -8.51 10.54
C HIS A 269 5.73 -7.82 10.03
N CYS A 270 6.84 -7.96 10.75
CA CYS A 270 8.16 -7.50 10.31
C CYS A 270 8.22 -6.00 9.91
N ASN A 271 7.37 -5.16 10.51
CA ASN A 271 7.44 -3.71 10.33
C ASN A 271 8.50 -3.12 11.27
N ILE A 272 9.17 -2.06 10.83
CA ILE A 272 10.13 -1.29 11.62
C ILE A 272 9.44 0.00 12.06
N TYR A 273 9.41 0.23 13.38
CA TYR A 273 8.85 1.45 13.98
C TYR A 273 9.94 2.19 14.75
N GLU A 274 10.31 3.37 14.27
CA GLU A 274 11.31 4.24 14.89
C GLU A 274 10.63 5.47 15.47
N ALA A 275 10.34 5.44 16.77
CA ALA A 275 9.55 6.49 17.39
C ALA A 275 10.35 7.79 17.57
N GLY A 276 9.83 8.89 17.03
CA GLY A 276 10.37 10.24 17.23
C GLY A 276 10.12 10.79 18.63
N GLN A 277 10.41 12.08 18.84
CA GLN A 277 10.20 12.73 20.15
C GLN A 277 8.72 12.98 20.47
N SER A 278 7.88 13.17 19.46
CA SER A 278 6.49 13.61 19.60
C SER A 278 5.56 12.57 20.22
N SER A 279 5.69 11.30 19.81
CA SER A 279 4.86 10.20 20.32
C SER A 279 5.62 8.89 20.30
N LYS A 280 5.33 8.05 21.29
CA LYS A 280 5.82 6.65 21.37
C LYS A 280 4.72 5.62 21.11
N THR A 281 3.47 6.05 20.87
CA THR A 281 2.34 5.14 20.64
C THR A 281 2.42 4.54 19.23
N VAL A 282 2.91 3.30 19.11
CA VAL A 282 2.86 2.58 17.84
C VAL A 282 1.42 2.17 17.53
N PHE A 283 0.82 1.35 18.40
CA PHE A 283 -0.54 0.83 18.22
C PHE A 283 -1.52 1.57 19.13
N LYS A 284 -2.55 2.15 18.53
CA LYS A 284 -3.69 2.76 19.24
C LYS A 284 -4.93 1.91 19.03
N TYR A 285 -5.62 1.60 20.11
CA TYR A 285 -6.99 1.09 20.05
C TYR A 285 -7.96 2.25 20.29
N MET A 286 -8.98 2.36 19.44
CA MET A 286 -10.00 3.41 19.56
C MET A 286 -11.38 2.76 19.72
N PRO A 287 -12.00 2.84 20.90
CA PRO A 287 -13.34 2.29 21.08
C PRO A 287 -14.36 3.14 20.32
N GLU A 288 -15.12 2.50 19.44
CA GLU A 288 -16.25 3.08 18.70
C GLU A 288 -17.40 2.05 18.69
N LYS A 289 -18.64 2.53 18.55
CA LYS A 289 -19.85 1.68 18.54
C LYS A 289 -20.23 1.34 17.09
N ALA A 290 -20.44 0.05 16.81
CA ALA A 290 -21.02 -0.41 15.55
C ALA A 290 -22.54 -0.22 15.56
N ALA A 291 -23.16 0.07 14.39
CA ALA A 291 -24.61 0.28 14.30
C ALA A 291 -25.44 -0.98 14.60
N ASP A 292 -24.87 -2.17 14.39
CA ASP A 292 -25.56 -3.46 14.50
C ASP A 292 -25.29 -4.19 15.83
N ARG A 293 -24.77 -3.48 16.85
CA ARG A 293 -24.56 -4.02 18.20
C ARG A 293 -24.76 -2.96 19.27
N ASP A 294 -25.29 -3.38 20.42
CA ASP A 294 -25.53 -2.48 21.55
C ASP A 294 -24.27 -2.16 22.37
N ASP A 295 -23.26 -3.03 22.32
CA ASP A 295 -22.06 -2.93 23.15
C ASP A 295 -20.88 -2.25 22.43
N VAL A 296 -20.21 -1.33 23.13
CA VAL A 296 -18.86 -0.90 22.76
C VAL A 296 -17.91 -2.03 23.10
N VAL A 297 -17.36 -2.71 22.09
CA VAL A 297 -16.38 -3.76 22.30
C VAL A 297 -15.09 -3.13 22.83
N LEU A 298 -14.88 -3.20 24.14
CA LEU A 298 -13.57 -3.04 24.77
C LEU A 298 -12.91 -4.43 24.74
N ASP A 299 -12.34 -4.84 23.61
CA ASP A 299 -11.61 -6.11 23.56
C ASP A 299 -10.23 -5.93 24.22
N VAL A 300 -10.23 -5.99 25.55
CA VAL A 300 -9.01 -6.02 26.38
C VAL A 300 -8.47 -7.46 26.48
N SER A 301 -9.20 -8.47 25.98
CA SER A 301 -8.93 -9.89 26.24
C SER A 301 -7.91 -10.58 25.32
N ASN A 302 -7.43 -9.93 24.25
CA ASN A 302 -6.41 -10.50 23.35
C ASN A 302 -5.10 -9.71 23.32
N GLN A 303 -4.84 -8.91 24.35
CA GLN A 303 -3.52 -8.30 24.57
C GLN A 303 -2.52 -9.38 25.01
N LYS A 304 -1.96 -10.14 24.07
CA LYS A 304 -0.56 -10.52 24.23
C LYS A 304 0.26 -9.30 23.83
N GLU A 305 0.61 -8.49 24.82
CA GLU A 305 1.77 -7.62 24.70
C GLU A 305 2.91 -8.48 24.14
N MET A 306 3.43 -8.13 22.96
CA MET A 306 4.79 -8.56 22.64
C MET A 306 5.69 -7.88 23.66
N PRO A 307 6.48 -8.62 24.45
CA PRO A 307 7.37 -8.01 25.42
C PRO A 307 8.28 -7.01 24.71
N SER A 308 8.48 -5.85 25.34
CA SER A 308 9.37 -4.78 24.88
C SER A 308 10.86 -5.17 25.00
N SER A 309 11.25 -6.38 24.63
CA SER A 309 12.66 -6.70 24.44
C SER A 309 13.12 -6.05 23.15
N ALA A 310 13.40 -4.76 23.29
CA ALA A 310 13.90 -3.87 22.27
C ALA A 310 15.07 -4.50 21.52
N VAL A 311 14.97 -4.35 20.20
CA VAL A 311 16.08 -4.19 19.27
C VAL A 311 17.14 -3.30 19.94
N ARG A 312 18.22 -3.91 20.44
CA ARG A 312 19.50 -3.23 20.58
C ARG A 312 20.28 -3.55 19.32
N CYS A 313 20.44 -2.55 18.45
CA CYS A 313 21.56 -2.56 17.51
C CYS A 313 22.85 -2.46 18.34
N PRO A 314 23.80 -3.39 18.23
CA PRO A 314 25.12 -3.17 18.81
C PRO A 314 25.80 -2.01 18.07
N ALA A 315 26.52 -1.20 18.85
CA ALA A 315 27.34 -0.08 18.37
C ALA A 315 28.50 -0.54 17.48
#